data_AF-A0A0A3XVC2-F1
#
_entry.id   AF-A0A0A3XVC2-F1
#
_cell.length_a   1.000
_cell.length_b   1.000
_cell.length_c   1.000
_cell.angle_alpha   90.00
_cell.angle_beta   90.00
_cell.angle_gamma   90.00
#
_symmetry.space_group_name_H-M   'P 1'
#
loop_
_entity.id
_entity.type
_entity.pdbx_description
1 polymer ?
#
loop_
_entity_poly.entity_id
_entity_poly.type
_entity_poly.pdbx_seq_one_letter_code
_entity_poly.pdbx_strand_id
1 'polypeptide(L)'
;MDWIWYLFRFDGRINRALLWQALLIVALLAALLGVIGQVIHLIDAEGALKLSLKLDFDFGLDDLFKLVDPRAYRALAPVDRTNLILKAFGLSLFLWIYLATAIKRLHDRDRSGWWLVPFFFLPGLYNQFSDLLPNSTWTLPLWLVASILWLWGFVEMFIVSGSVGDNRFGPDPLAKTEDGSSPAKSWDQQSELELVPPSASPPGGMHVKRGA
;
A
#
# COMPACT_ATOMS: atom_id res chain seq x y z
N MET A 1 -10.15 3.13 13.07
CA MET A 1 -9.33 2.24 12.22
C MET A 1 -9.00 1.00 13.01
N ASP A 2 -9.39 -0.18 12.55
CA ASP A 2 -8.99 -1.45 13.17
C ASP A 2 -7.58 -1.82 12.70
N TRP A 3 -6.60 -1.68 13.61
CA TRP A 3 -5.19 -1.94 13.31
C TRP A 3 -4.86 -3.41 13.08
N ILE A 4 -5.62 -4.32 13.70
CA ILE A 4 -5.41 -5.76 13.56
C ILE A 4 -5.84 -6.19 12.16
N TRP A 5 -7.02 -5.75 11.72
CA TRP A 5 -7.48 -5.97 10.35
C TRP A 5 -6.51 -5.34 9.34
N TYR A 6 -6.11 -4.09 9.59
CA TYR A 6 -5.27 -3.35 8.66
C TYR A 6 -3.90 -4.00 8.45
N LEU A 7 -3.18 -4.34 9.53
CA LEU A 7 -1.78 -4.79 9.45
C LEU A 7 -1.60 -6.32 9.42
N PHE A 8 -2.55 -7.10 9.93
CA PHE A 8 -2.32 -8.55 10.15
C PHE A 8 -3.27 -9.48 9.40
N ARG A 9 -4.45 -9.02 9.01
CA ARG A 9 -5.40 -9.83 8.23
C ARG A 9 -5.14 -9.71 6.72
N PHE A 10 -5.70 -10.60 5.91
CA PHE A 10 -5.53 -10.59 4.45
C PHE A 10 -6.82 -10.24 3.70
N ASP A 11 -7.95 -10.21 4.38
CA ASP A 11 -9.25 -9.92 3.79
C ASP A 11 -9.49 -8.42 3.58
N GLY A 12 -10.36 -8.13 2.60
CA GLY A 12 -10.78 -6.79 2.25
C GLY A 12 -9.85 -6.06 1.28
N ARG A 13 -10.04 -4.74 1.21
CA ARG A 13 -9.43 -3.84 0.23
C ARG A 13 -8.83 -2.62 0.92
N ILE A 14 -7.68 -2.16 0.42
CA ILE A 14 -7.09 -0.90 0.86
C ILE A 14 -6.71 -0.04 -0.34
N ASN A 15 -6.88 1.27 -0.19
CA ASN A 15 -6.39 2.22 -1.19
C ASN A 15 -4.86 2.35 -1.12
N ARG A 16 -4.28 2.99 -2.14
CA ARG A 16 -2.83 3.23 -2.21
C ARG A 16 -2.26 4.07 -1.05
N ALA A 17 -3.03 5.01 -0.49
CA ALA A 17 -2.56 5.85 0.60
C ALA A 17 -2.31 5.04 1.88
N LEU A 18 -3.22 4.09 2.16
CA LEU A 18 -3.04 3.12 3.24
C LEU A 18 -1.85 2.19 2.96
N LEU A 19 -1.64 1.74 1.71
CA LEU A 19 -0.43 0.98 1.39
C LEU A 19 0.85 1.79 1.67
N TRP A 20 0.90 3.06 1.26
CA TRP A 20 2.03 3.95 1.55
C TRP A 20 2.23 4.16 3.06
N GLN A 21 1.14 4.30 3.81
CA GLN A 21 1.18 4.40 5.27
C GLN A 21 1.74 3.11 5.90
N ALA A 22 1.33 1.93 5.43
CA ALA A 22 1.85 0.66 5.92
C ALA A 22 3.35 0.54 5.67
N LEU A 23 3.82 0.93 4.47
CA LEU A 23 5.25 0.98 4.18
C LEU A 23 6.00 1.95 5.09
N LEU A 24 5.43 3.12 5.37
CA LEU A 24 6.04 4.08 6.30
C LEU A 24 6.16 3.49 7.71
N ILE A 25 5.12 2.81 8.19
CA ILE A 25 5.15 2.10 9.49
C ILE A 25 6.27 1.05 9.49
N VAL A 26 6.33 0.21 8.44
CA VAL A 26 7.37 -0.82 8.31
C VAL A 26 8.77 -0.18 8.27
N ALA A 27 8.96 0.91 7.53
CA ALA A 27 10.24 1.62 7.45
C ALA A 27 10.67 2.20 8.81
N LEU A 28 9.74 2.76 9.58
CA LEU A 28 10.02 3.26 10.93
C LEU A 28 10.38 2.13 11.90
N LEU A 29 9.66 1.00 11.84
CA LEU A 29 9.96 -0.18 12.66
C LEU A 29 11.31 -0.79 12.28
N ALA A 30 11.64 -0.85 10.99
CA ALA A 30 12.94 -1.33 10.50
C ALA A 30 14.08 -0.42 10.92
N ALA A 31 13.90 0.91 10.86
CA ALA A 31 14.88 1.87 11.36
C ALA A 31 15.10 1.70 12.87
N LEU A 32 14.02 1.53 13.66
CA LEU A 32 14.10 1.26 15.09
C LEU A 32 14.84 -0.05 15.39
N LEU A 33 14.53 -1.12 14.64
CA LEU A 33 15.22 -2.41 14.75
C LEU A 33 16.72 -2.27 14.47
N GLY A 34 17.09 -1.51 13.44
CA GLY A 34 18.48 -1.21 13.11
C GLY A 34 19.19 -0.45 14.24
N VAL A 35 18.55 0.56 14.83
CA VAL A 35 19.08 1.29 15.99
C VAL A 35 19.28 0.36 17.19
N ILE A 36 18.32 -0.52 17.50
CA ILE A 36 18.46 -1.49 18.59
C ILE A 36 19.66 -2.41 18.34
N GLY A 37 19.82 -2.91 17.11
CA GLY A 37 20.99 -3.70 16.73
C GLY A 37 22.31 -2.97 16.98
N GLN A 38 22.39 -1.68 16.63
CA GLN A 38 23.56 -0.84 16.91
C GLN A 38 23.81 -0.65 18.41
N VAL A 39 22.76 -0.44 19.20
CA VAL A 39 22.86 -0.32 20.66
C VAL A 39 23.39 -1.60 21.31
N ILE A 40 22.95 -2.77 20.83
CA ILE A 40 23.47 -4.07 21.30
C ILE A 40 24.99 -4.16 21.05
N HIS A 41 25.46 -3.75 19.86
CA HIS A 41 26.89 -3.73 19.55
C HIS A 41 27.67 -2.68 20.36
N LEU A 42 27.07 -1.53 20.68
CA LEU A 42 27.69 -0.48 21.49
C LEU A 42 27.92 -0.89 22.95
N ILE A 43 27.05 -1.73 23.51
CA ILE A 43 27.17 -2.21 24.89
C ILE A 43 28.31 -3.24 25.02
N ASP A 44 28.63 -3.96 23.94
CA ASP A 44 29.58 -5.10 23.95
C ASP A 44 30.95 -4.76 23.32
N ALA A 45 31.06 -3.70 22.50
CA ALA A 45 32.30 -3.28 21.85
C ALA A 45 32.58 -1.77 22.03
N GLU A 46 33.85 -1.42 22.28
CA GLU A 46 34.37 -0.05 22.21
C GLU A 46 34.28 0.48 20.76
N GLY A 47 33.11 0.95 20.31
CA GLY A 47 32.94 1.29 18.90
C GLY A 47 31.83 2.29 18.63
N ALA A 48 32.21 3.46 18.12
CA ALA A 48 31.34 4.60 17.87
C ALA A 48 30.09 4.27 17.02
N LEU A 49 29.00 4.92 17.41
CA LEU A 49 27.71 5.02 16.74
C LEU A 49 27.86 5.49 15.28
N LYS A 50 27.82 4.53 14.35
CA LYS A 50 27.82 4.81 12.91
C LYS A 50 26.37 4.83 12.43
N LEU A 51 25.69 5.97 12.57
CA LEU A 51 24.35 6.15 12.03
C LEU A 51 24.41 6.07 10.50
N SER A 52 24.12 4.90 9.94
CA SER A 52 23.95 4.70 8.50
C SER A 52 22.51 4.26 8.27
N LEU A 53 21.65 5.22 7.94
CA LEU A 53 20.31 4.94 7.43
C LEU A 53 20.45 4.50 5.97
N LYS A 54 20.85 3.24 5.76
CA LYS A 54 20.61 2.58 4.47
C LYS A 54 19.15 2.15 4.44
N LEU A 55 18.34 2.85 3.65
CA LEU A 55 16.99 2.41 3.31
C LEU A 55 17.09 1.33 2.24
N ASP A 56 17.55 0.14 2.65
CA ASP A 56 17.50 -1.03 1.80
C ASP A 56 16.07 -1.60 1.92
N PHE A 57 15.30 -1.58 0.83
CA PHE A 57 13.97 -2.20 0.74
C PHE A 57 14.04 -3.72 0.56
N ASP A 58 15.23 -4.28 0.65
CA ASP A 58 15.38 -5.71 0.81
C ASP A 58 14.83 -6.07 2.18
N PHE A 59 13.90 -7.03 2.25
CA PHE A 59 13.30 -7.50 3.51
C PHE A 59 14.33 -8.27 4.38
N GLY A 60 15.63 -8.01 4.17
CA GLY A 60 16.78 -8.64 4.82
C GLY A 60 16.78 -10.15 4.65
N LEU A 61 16.42 -10.64 3.46
CA LEU A 61 16.33 -12.06 3.19
C LEU A 61 17.67 -12.76 3.42
N ASP A 62 18.78 -12.08 3.13
CA ASP A 62 20.13 -12.56 3.43
C ASP A 62 20.35 -12.88 4.91
N ASP A 63 19.86 -12.02 5.81
CA ASP A 63 19.99 -12.21 7.26
C ASP A 63 19.11 -13.38 7.74
N LEU A 64 17.96 -13.62 7.10
CA LEU A 64 17.15 -14.82 7.32
C LEU A 64 17.87 -16.10 6.86
N PHE A 65 18.50 -16.09 5.69
CA PHE A 65 19.23 -17.26 5.19
C PHE A 65 20.46 -17.60 6.03
N LYS A 66 21.17 -16.58 6.56
CA LYS A 66 22.28 -16.78 7.50
C LYS A 66 21.86 -17.49 8.78
N LEU A 67 20.61 -17.29 9.23
CA LEU A 67 20.08 -17.98 10.41
C LEU A 67 19.85 -19.47 10.12
N VAL A 68 19.44 -19.80 8.90
CA VAL A 68 19.14 -21.19 8.48
C VAL A 68 20.43 -21.95 8.14
N ASP A 69 21.45 -21.30 7.60
CA ASP A 69 22.75 -21.93 7.31
C ASP A 69 23.51 -22.22 8.63
N PRO A 70 23.69 -23.50 9.03
CA PRO A 70 24.36 -23.85 10.27
C PRO A 70 25.84 -23.44 10.28
N ARG A 71 26.47 -23.32 9.11
CA ARG A 71 27.89 -22.94 9.00
C ARG A 71 28.05 -21.45 9.24
N ALA A 72 27.28 -20.63 8.52
CA ALA A 72 27.26 -19.18 8.73
C ALA A 72 26.87 -18.83 10.18
N TYR A 73 25.81 -19.46 10.71
CA TYR A 73 25.34 -19.19 12.07
C TYR A 73 26.41 -19.48 13.15
N ARG A 74 27.13 -20.60 13.05
CA ARG A 74 28.16 -20.98 14.03
C ARG A 74 29.43 -20.14 13.93
N ALA A 75 29.71 -19.56 12.77
CA ALA A 75 30.88 -18.71 12.57
C ALA A 75 30.73 -17.32 13.22
N LEU A 76 29.52 -16.92 13.59
CA LEU A 76 29.21 -15.61 14.16
C LEU A 76 29.53 -15.53 15.66
N ALA A 77 30.01 -14.35 16.11
CA ALA A 77 30.19 -14.08 17.53
C ALA A 77 28.83 -14.17 18.28
N PRO A 78 28.82 -14.40 19.61
CA PRO A 78 27.58 -14.46 20.38
C PRO A 78 26.67 -13.22 20.22
N VAL A 79 27.27 -12.03 20.18
CA VAL A 79 26.53 -10.76 19.98
C VAL A 79 25.91 -10.67 18.58
N ASP A 80 26.64 -11.09 17.55
CA ASP A 80 26.16 -11.11 16.16
C ASP A 80 25.00 -12.11 16.00
N ARG A 81 25.07 -13.28 16.66
CA ARG A 81 23.97 -14.25 16.67
C ARG A 81 22.71 -13.69 17.31
N THR A 82 22.86 -12.95 18.40
CA THR A 82 21.72 -12.31 19.09
C THR A 82 21.06 -11.25 18.22
N ASN A 83 21.88 -10.39 17.58
CA ASN A 83 21.40 -9.40 16.62
C ASN A 83 20.72 -10.06 15.41
N LEU A 84 21.28 -11.16 14.89
CA LEU A 84 20.70 -11.92 13.79
C LEU A 84 19.32 -12.50 14.13
N ILE A 85 19.16 -13.09 15.31
CA ILE A 85 17.87 -13.62 15.79
C ILE A 85 16.84 -12.51 15.89
N LEU A 86 17.22 -11.38 16.51
CA LEU A 86 16.35 -10.21 16.64
C LEU A 86 15.90 -9.70 15.26
N LYS A 87 16.83 -9.58 14.31
CA LYS A 87 16.53 -9.22 12.92
C LYS A 87 15.58 -10.22 12.26
N ALA A 88 15.83 -11.51 12.40
CA ALA A 88 14.98 -12.54 11.79
C ALA A 88 13.52 -12.43 12.24
N PHE A 89 13.27 -12.23 13.54
CA PHE A 89 11.92 -12.00 14.06
C PHE A 89 11.30 -10.70 13.54
N GLY A 90 12.05 -9.60 13.59
CA GLY A 90 11.57 -8.29 13.12
C GLY A 90 11.24 -8.30 11.63
N LEU A 91 12.13 -8.83 10.79
CA LEU A 91 11.94 -8.93 9.35
C LEU A 91 10.78 -9.86 8.99
N SER A 92 10.60 -10.97 9.70
CA SER A 92 9.44 -11.86 9.53
C SER A 92 8.12 -11.13 9.80
N LEU A 93 8.08 -10.32 10.87
CA LEU A 93 6.92 -9.48 11.20
C LEU A 93 6.66 -8.42 10.12
N PHE A 94 7.71 -7.74 9.64
CA PHE A 94 7.58 -6.71 8.62
C PHE A 94 7.11 -7.27 7.28
N LEU A 95 7.64 -8.44 6.90
CA LEU A 95 7.21 -9.18 5.74
C LEU A 95 5.73 -9.56 5.86
N TRP A 96 5.28 -10.03 7.02
CA TRP A 96 3.86 -10.33 7.25
C TRP A 96 2.96 -9.11 7.03
N ILE A 97 3.33 -7.97 7.61
CA ILE A 97 2.59 -6.71 7.46
C ILE A 97 2.56 -6.27 5.99
N TYR A 98 3.68 -6.39 5.29
CA TYR A 98 3.76 -6.09 3.87
C TYR A 98 2.86 -7.01 3.04
N LEU A 99 2.91 -8.32 3.27
CA LEU A 99 2.06 -9.29 2.56
C LEU A 99 0.57 -9.01 2.82
N ALA A 100 0.20 -8.76 4.08
CA ALA A 100 -1.16 -8.44 4.49
C ALA A 100 -1.72 -7.19 3.80
N THR A 101 -0.89 -6.16 3.62
CA THR A 101 -1.32 -4.89 3.01
C THR A 101 -1.23 -4.95 1.49
N ALA A 102 -0.21 -5.59 0.92
CA ALA A 102 -0.05 -5.79 -0.51
C ALA A 102 -1.15 -6.69 -1.10
N ILE A 103 -1.57 -7.75 -0.38
CA ILE A 103 -2.71 -8.59 -0.79
C ILE A 103 -4.01 -7.78 -0.83
N LYS A 104 -4.31 -7.00 0.23
CA LYS A 104 -5.49 -6.10 0.22
C LYS A 104 -5.41 -5.06 -0.89
N ARG A 105 -4.20 -4.62 -1.26
CA ARG A 105 -4.03 -3.70 -2.39
C ARG A 105 -4.28 -4.39 -3.73
N LEU A 106 -3.83 -5.63 -3.90
CA LEU A 106 -4.14 -6.42 -5.09
C LEU A 106 -5.64 -6.70 -5.19
N HIS A 107 -6.30 -7.00 -4.07
CA HIS A 107 -7.75 -7.12 -4.00
C HIS A 107 -8.45 -5.83 -4.41
N ASP A 108 -7.94 -4.66 -4.02
CA ASP A 108 -8.45 -3.37 -4.49
C ASP A 108 -8.30 -3.16 -6.00
N ARG A 109 -7.47 -3.94 -6.68
CA ARG A 109 -7.35 -3.95 -8.15
C ARG A 109 -8.05 -5.14 -8.81
N ASP A 110 -8.93 -5.80 -8.07
CA ASP A 110 -9.61 -7.02 -8.47
C ASP A 110 -8.64 -8.16 -8.88
N ARG A 111 -7.43 -8.18 -8.31
CA ARG A 111 -6.42 -9.22 -8.51
C ARG A 111 -6.29 -10.09 -7.27
N SER A 112 -6.10 -11.40 -7.46
CA SER A 112 -5.81 -12.31 -6.35
C SER A 112 -4.42 -12.06 -5.76
N GLY A 113 -4.22 -12.40 -4.48
CA GLY A 113 -2.91 -12.31 -3.81
C GLY A 113 -1.76 -13.04 -4.52
N TRP A 114 -2.04 -14.05 -5.35
CA TRP A 114 -1.05 -14.76 -6.18
C TRP A 114 -0.22 -13.86 -7.11
N TRP A 115 -0.70 -12.65 -7.43
CA TRP A 115 0.08 -11.68 -8.20
C TRP A 115 1.34 -11.19 -7.46
N LEU A 116 1.45 -11.42 -6.15
CA LEU A 116 2.72 -11.23 -5.43
C LEU A 116 3.82 -12.15 -5.91
N VAL A 117 3.51 -13.32 -6.46
CA VAL A 117 4.53 -14.25 -6.98
C VAL A 117 5.37 -13.58 -8.08
N PRO A 118 4.77 -13.11 -9.19
CA PRO A 118 5.54 -12.41 -10.20
C PRO A 118 6.05 -11.04 -9.75
N PHE A 119 5.32 -10.29 -8.91
CA PHE A 119 5.71 -8.91 -8.58
C PHE A 119 6.78 -8.80 -7.50
N PHE A 120 6.81 -9.73 -6.55
CA PHE A 120 7.64 -9.65 -5.36
C PHE A 120 8.56 -10.87 -5.24
N PHE A 121 8.00 -12.08 -5.28
CA PHE A 121 8.80 -13.28 -5.02
C PHE A 121 9.77 -13.62 -6.16
N LEU A 122 9.38 -13.52 -7.43
CA LEU A 122 10.29 -13.81 -8.55
C LEU A 122 11.47 -12.83 -8.62
N PRO A 123 11.27 -11.49 -8.56
CA PRO A 123 12.39 -10.55 -8.51
C PRO A 123 13.23 -10.70 -7.24
N GLY A 124 12.61 -10.94 -6.09
CA GLY A 124 13.32 -11.17 -4.82
C GLY A 124 14.19 -12.42 -4.88
N LEU A 125 13.67 -13.51 -5.45
CA LEU A 125 14.41 -14.75 -5.65
C LEU A 125 15.61 -14.55 -6.59
N TYR A 126 15.40 -13.81 -7.68
CA TYR A 126 16.49 -13.45 -8.58
C TYR A 126 17.58 -12.67 -7.85
N ASN A 127 17.23 -11.63 -7.09
CA ASN A 127 18.20 -10.82 -6.36
C ASN A 127 18.99 -11.67 -5.35
N GLN A 128 18.31 -12.51 -4.57
CA GLN A 128 18.91 -13.38 -3.55
C GLN A 128 19.95 -14.36 -4.11
N PHE A 129 19.72 -14.88 -5.32
CA PHE A 129 20.55 -15.92 -5.91
C PHE A 129 21.36 -15.43 -7.12
N SER A 130 21.35 -14.13 -7.40
CA SER A 130 22.05 -13.55 -8.54
C SER A 130 23.56 -13.76 -8.46
N ASP A 131 24.13 -13.78 -7.26
CA ASP A 131 25.56 -14.08 -7.02
C ASP A 131 25.96 -15.51 -7.38
N LEU A 132 25.01 -16.44 -7.48
CA LEU A 132 25.27 -17.81 -7.94
C LEU A 132 25.33 -17.93 -9.46
N LEU A 133 24.86 -16.90 -10.18
CA LEU A 133 24.88 -16.88 -11.63
C LEU A 133 26.24 -16.39 -12.14
N PRO A 134 26.75 -16.95 -13.25
CA PRO A 134 28.00 -16.46 -13.83
C PRO A 134 27.82 -15.03 -14.34
N ASN A 135 28.87 -14.21 -14.17
CA ASN A 135 28.96 -12.86 -14.73
C ASN A 135 29.15 -12.91 -16.26
N SER A 136 28.10 -13.29 -16.97
CA SER A 136 28.06 -13.53 -18.41
C SER A 136 26.87 -12.83 -19.05
N THR A 137 27.02 -12.40 -20.30
CA THR A 137 25.94 -11.75 -21.06
C THR A 137 24.67 -12.61 -21.17
N TRP A 138 24.80 -13.94 -21.06
CA TRP A 138 23.66 -14.85 -21.09
C TRP A 138 22.69 -14.72 -19.90
N THR A 139 23.12 -14.13 -18.78
CA THR A 139 22.23 -13.89 -17.63
C THR A 139 21.44 -12.59 -17.75
N LEU A 140 21.81 -11.71 -18.70
CA LEU A 140 21.13 -10.43 -18.93
C LEU A 140 19.61 -10.57 -19.15
N PRO A 141 19.09 -11.52 -19.93
CA PRO A 141 17.64 -11.69 -20.08
C PRO A 141 16.93 -12.02 -18.76
N LEU A 142 17.56 -12.80 -17.87
CA LEU A 142 16.99 -13.12 -16.56
C LEU A 142 16.89 -11.88 -15.68
N TRP A 143 17.95 -11.07 -15.67
CA TRP A 143 17.94 -9.78 -14.98
C TRP A 143 16.86 -8.84 -15.52
N LEU A 144 16.72 -8.75 -16.85
CA LEU A 144 15.70 -7.91 -17.49
C LEU A 144 14.30 -8.36 -17.12
N VAL A 145 14.01 -9.67 -17.16
CA VAL A 145 12.70 -10.22 -16.78
C VAL A 145 12.38 -9.91 -15.32
N ALA A 146 13.33 -10.15 -14.39
CA ALA A 146 13.15 -9.84 -12.99
C ALA A 146 12.89 -8.33 -12.77
N SER A 147 13.64 -7.48 -13.47
CA SER A 147 13.50 -6.02 -13.39
C SER A 147 12.16 -5.52 -13.94
N ILE A 148 11.70 -6.08 -15.07
CA ILE A 148 10.40 -5.74 -15.68
C ILE A 148 9.26 -6.14 -14.75
N LEU A 149 9.31 -7.34 -14.18
CA LEU A 149 8.29 -7.83 -13.25
C LEU A 149 8.22 -6.98 -11.97
N TRP A 150 9.38 -6.61 -11.42
CA TRP A 150 9.47 -5.72 -10.27
C TRP A 150 8.89 -4.34 -10.59
N LEU A 151 9.28 -3.74 -11.72
CA LEU A 151 8.80 -2.42 -12.14
C LEU A 151 7.29 -2.44 -12.40
N TRP A 152 6.78 -3.48 -13.04
CA TRP A 152 5.35 -3.66 -13.25
C TRP A 152 4.62 -3.76 -11.92
N GLY A 153 5.08 -4.61 -11.01
CA GLY A 153 4.51 -4.75 -9.66
C GLY A 153 4.51 -3.43 -8.89
N PHE A 154 5.60 -2.67 -8.98
CA PHE A 154 5.72 -1.35 -8.36
C PHE A 154 4.67 -0.36 -8.89
N VAL A 155 4.58 -0.21 -10.22
CA VAL A 155 3.59 0.69 -10.85
C VAL A 155 2.17 0.27 -10.48
N GLU A 156 1.88 -1.02 -10.61
CA GLU A 156 0.56 -1.60 -10.35
C GLU A 156 0.10 -1.37 -8.90
N MET A 157 0.98 -1.58 -7.92
CA MET A 157 0.61 -1.46 -6.50
C MET A 157 0.59 -0.01 -6.02
N PHE A 158 1.57 0.81 -6.41
CA PHE A 158 1.79 2.11 -5.78
C PHE A 158 1.26 3.32 -6.56
N ILE A 159 1.12 3.20 -7.89
CA ILE A 159 0.79 4.33 -8.76
C ILE A 159 -0.65 4.25 -9.25
N VAL A 160 -1.04 3.11 -9.82
CA VAL A 160 -2.36 3.00 -10.49
C VAL A 160 -3.50 2.99 -9.47
N SER A 161 -4.65 3.61 -9.76
CA SER A 161 -5.83 3.63 -8.87
C SER A 161 -6.46 2.26 -8.64
N GLY A 162 -7.25 2.08 -7.58
CA GLY A 162 -8.07 0.88 -7.37
C GLY A 162 -9.20 0.72 -8.41
N SER A 163 -9.89 -0.42 -8.36
CA SER A 163 -11.14 -0.65 -9.09
C SER A 163 -12.24 0.23 -8.52
N VAL A 164 -13.05 0.82 -9.41
CA VAL A 164 -14.18 1.68 -9.04
C VAL A 164 -15.34 0.82 -8.57
N GLY A 165 -15.95 1.18 -7.43
CA GLY A 165 -17.10 0.48 -6.89
C GLY A 165 -16.74 -0.84 -6.21
N ASP A 166 -17.76 -1.60 -5.86
CA ASP A 166 -17.63 -2.87 -5.17
C ASP A 166 -17.00 -3.92 -6.09
N ASN A 167 -16.16 -4.79 -5.51
CA ASN A 167 -15.58 -5.90 -6.23
C ASN A 167 -15.71 -7.19 -5.42
N ARG A 168 -15.25 -8.32 -5.95
CA ARG A 168 -15.37 -9.64 -5.30
C ARG A 168 -14.70 -9.76 -3.93
N PHE A 169 -13.83 -8.82 -3.57
CA PHE A 169 -13.11 -8.76 -2.30
C PHE A 169 -13.72 -7.79 -1.30
N GLY A 170 -14.76 -7.05 -1.68
CA GLY A 170 -15.51 -6.17 -0.79
C GLY A 170 -15.82 -4.79 -1.37
N PRO A 171 -16.41 -3.92 -0.54
CA PRO A 171 -16.86 -2.59 -0.97
C PRO A 171 -15.70 -1.65 -1.31
N ASP A 172 -15.99 -0.60 -2.09
CA ASP A 172 -14.99 0.40 -2.48
C ASP A 172 -14.41 1.14 -1.26
N PRO A 173 -13.09 1.09 -1.00
CA PRO A 173 -12.48 1.80 0.12
C PRO A 173 -12.53 3.34 -0.01
N LEU A 174 -12.87 3.86 -1.19
CA LEU A 174 -13.05 5.29 -1.46
C LEU A 174 -14.52 5.68 -1.64
N ALA A 175 -15.46 4.73 -1.54
CA ALA A 175 -16.87 5.09 -1.50
C ALA A 175 -17.06 6.05 -0.33
N LYS A 176 -17.50 7.28 -0.65
CA LYS A 176 -18.00 8.18 0.38
C LYS A 176 -19.18 7.46 0.99
N THR A 177 -19.10 7.10 2.26
CA THR A 177 -20.28 6.67 3.00
C THR A 177 -21.30 7.79 2.84
N GLU A 178 -22.44 7.53 2.19
CA GLU A 178 -23.61 8.40 2.26
C GLU A 178 -24.24 8.34 3.68
N ASP A 179 -23.41 8.15 4.72
CA ASP A 179 -23.81 8.24 6.12
C ASP A 179 -23.75 9.71 6.51
N GLY A 180 -24.82 10.35 6.09
CA GLY A 180 -24.97 11.77 6.02
C GLY A 180 -25.93 12.01 4.90
N SER A 181 -27.22 11.84 5.20
CA SER A 181 -28.26 12.70 4.65
C SER A 181 -27.76 14.14 4.65
N SER A 182 -26.98 14.54 3.64
CA SER A 182 -27.14 15.87 3.10
C SER A 182 -28.50 15.75 2.43
N PRO A 183 -29.58 16.33 2.99
CA PRO A 183 -30.77 16.49 2.18
C PRO A 183 -30.25 17.22 0.95
N ALA A 184 -30.33 16.59 -0.21
CA ALA A 184 -30.05 17.25 -1.48
C ALA A 184 -30.80 18.57 -1.41
N LYS A 185 -30.04 19.65 -1.17
CA LYS A 185 -30.42 21.06 -1.11
C LYS A 185 -31.93 21.23 -1.12
N SER A 186 -32.60 21.01 0.02
CA SER A 186 -34.06 21.16 0.22
C SER A 186 -34.84 21.19 -1.10
N TRP A 187 -34.82 20.09 -1.86
CA TRP A 187 -35.59 20.06 -3.09
C TRP A 187 -37.05 19.96 -2.66
N ASP A 188 -37.67 21.14 -2.56
CA ASP A 188 -39.06 21.28 -2.15
C ASP A 188 -39.92 21.01 -3.37
N GLN A 189 -40.41 19.78 -3.48
CA GLN A 189 -41.30 19.35 -4.54
C GLN A 189 -42.55 20.24 -4.65
N GLN A 190 -42.93 20.94 -3.56
CA GLN A 190 -44.06 21.87 -3.56
C GLN A 190 -43.75 23.19 -4.28
N SER A 191 -42.48 23.57 -4.41
CA SER A 191 -42.07 24.76 -5.18
C SER A 191 -42.28 24.60 -6.70
N GLU A 192 -42.29 23.37 -7.21
CA GLU A 192 -42.58 23.06 -8.62
C GLU A 192 -44.10 22.88 -8.89
N LEU A 193 -44.90 22.70 -7.84
CA LEU A 193 -46.36 22.54 -7.93
C LEU A 193 -47.12 23.86 -7.76
N GLU A 194 -46.42 24.98 -7.55
CA GLU A 194 -46.99 26.31 -7.64
C GLU A 194 -47.30 26.63 -9.11
N LEU A 195 -48.40 26.07 -9.60
CA LEU A 195 -49.10 26.55 -10.79
C LEU A 195 -49.62 27.95 -10.47
N VAL A 196 -48.76 28.96 -10.57
CA VAL A 196 -49.16 30.36 -10.54
C VAL A 196 -50.22 30.51 -11.62
N PRO A 197 -51.49 30.77 -11.28
CA PRO A 197 -52.49 31.05 -12.29
C PRO A 197 -51.99 32.27 -13.05
N PRO A 198 -51.89 32.23 -14.38
CA PRO A 198 -51.53 33.42 -15.13
C PRO A 198 -52.53 34.52 -14.77
N SER A 199 -52.03 35.58 -14.13
CA SER A 199 -52.78 36.81 -13.91
C SER A 199 -53.03 37.43 -15.27
N ALA A 200 -54.13 37.03 -15.90
CA ALA A 200 -54.66 37.74 -17.04
C ALA A 200 -55.22 39.06 -16.51
N SER A 201 -54.38 40.10 -16.50
CA SER A 201 -54.89 41.46 -16.38
C SER A 201 -55.90 41.69 -17.51
N PRO A 202 -57.08 42.29 -17.25
CA PRO A 202 -58.03 42.59 -18.30
C PRO A 202 -57.33 43.38 -19.40
N PRO A 203 -57.58 43.09 -20.69
CA PRO A 203 -57.06 43.91 -21.77
C PRO A 203 -57.47 45.36 -21.51
N GLY A 204 -56.49 46.27 -21.53
CA GLY A 204 -56.75 47.70 -21.35
C GLY A 204 -57.92 48.11 -22.24
N GLY A 205 -58.96 48.66 -21.61
CA GLY A 205 -60.23 48.96 -22.27
C GLY A 205 -60.01 49.73 -23.57
N MET A 206 -60.65 49.26 -24.63
CA MET A 206 -60.61 49.86 -25.95
C MET A 206 -61.16 51.28 -25.89
N HIS A 207 -60.27 52.28 -25.87
CA HIS A 207 -60.64 53.68 -26.05
C HIS A 207 -61.11 53.87 -27.50
N VAL A 208 -62.42 53.81 -27.72
CA VAL A 208 -63.04 54.21 -28.98
C VAL A 208 -63.18 55.74 -28.96
N LYS A 209 -62.42 56.45 -29.79
CA LYS A 209 -62.73 57.84 -30.10
C LYS A 209 -64.03 57.87 -30.92
N ARG A 210 -65.09 58.44 -30.35
CA ARG A 210 -66.35 58.71 -31.07
C ARG A 210 -66.24 60.01 -31.87
N GLY A 211 -66.39 59.90 -33.19
CA GLY A 211 -66.83 60.94 -34.13
C GLY A 211 -65.95 62.20 -34.21
N ALA A 212 -66.08 63.09 -35.18
CA ALA A 212 -66.79 63.15 -36.45
C ALA A 212 -66.10 64.30 -37.22
#